data_AF-A0A258QNF2-F1
#
_entry.id   AF-A0A258QNF2-F1
#
_cell.length_a   1.000
_cell.length_b   1.000
_cell.length_c   1.000
_cell.angle_alpha   90.00
_cell.angle_beta   90.00
_cell.angle_gamma   90.00
#
_symmetry.space_group_name_H-M   'P 1'
#
loop_
_entity.id
_entity.type
_entity.pdbx_description
1 polymer ?
#
loop_
_entity_poly.entity_id
_entity_poly.type
_entity_poly.pdbx_seq_one_letter_code
_entity_poly.pdbx_strand_id
1 'polypeptide(L)'
;MIYRLDEAFDKKGLSKAERSQLVDLIIYLAEPILAEREDEPLADLVDKYQAEMEQTHAEQTYADQNQITLDSDETEQWYLKTLLAEMTGTDLADYENNHSPEELMRLIQEHLAASDAAVEAQMEARRAAQAARQSKRKKTAKQMEKEARLQAEAQAVKQSIREVYRKLASALHPDREPDPIERARKTDLMQRANQAYEHNNLYQLLEMQIQLARVDQSALGQLSDERLQRFIITLKAELKSLTSEVQQAAFNFHHTYGIDPAERLTPTTALRFLAREVLAAKRQALSLEQDLAGLRDVKAVKSWLRAMQGLLNPW
;
A
#
# COMPACT_ATOMS: atom_id res chain seq x y z
N MET A 1 0.35 -25.74 4.65
CA MET A 1 1.47 -26.20 5.50
C MET A 1 0.95 -26.75 6.83
N ILE A 2 0.16 -25.97 7.57
CA ILE A 2 -0.43 -26.37 8.87
C ILE A 2 -1.15 -27.73 8.80
N TYR A 3 -2.06 -27.94 7.85
CA TYR A 3 -2.72 -29.25 7.65
C TYR A 3 -1.76 -30.41 7.34
N ARG A 4 -0.58 -30.14 6.75
CA ARG A 4 0.43 -31.18 6.51
C ARG A 4 1.24 -31.50 7.76
N LEU A 5 1.40 -30.53 8.66
CA LEU A 5 2.01 -30.74 9.97
C LEU A 5 1.06 -31.52 10.89
N ASP A 6 -0.26 -31.26 10.82
CA ASP A 6 -1.29 -32.09 11.49
C ASP A 6 -1.27 -33.54 10.99
N GLU A 7 -1.25 -33.76 9.67
CA GLU A 7 -1.06 -35.12 9.10
C GLU A 7 0.26 -35.79 9.54
N ALA A 8 1.29 -35.02 9.86
CA ALA A 8 2.58 -35.54 10.31
C ALA A 8 2.58 -35.88 11.81
N PHE A 9 1.84 -35.12 12.63
CA PHE A 9 1.68 -35.34 14.06
C PHE A 9 1.11 -36.74 14.37
N ASP A 10 0.14 -37.19 13.58
CA ASP A 10 -0.51 -38.49 13.72
C ASP A 10 0.38 -39.69 13.33
N LYS A 11 1.55 -39.46 12.72
CA LYS A 11 2.43 -40.56 12.26
C LYS A 11 3.26 -41.14 13.40
N LYS A 12 3.42 -42.47 13.38
CA LYS A 12 4.29 -43.20 14.32
C LYS A 12 5.76 -42.91 14.01
N GLY A 13 6.53 -42.52 15.02
CA GLY A 13 7.98 -42.31 14.94
C GLY A 13 8.51 -40.99 15.53
N LEU A 14 7.63 -40.06 15.89
CA LEU A 14 7.97 -38.82 16.59
C LEU A 14 8.10 -39.03 18.10
N SER A 15 9.11 -38.41 18.72
CA SER A 15 9.30 -38.36 20.17
C SER A 15 8.38 -37.33 20.83
N LYS A 16 8.21 -37.39 22.16
CA LYS A 16 7.38 -36.44 22.92
C LYS A 16 7.84 -34.98 22.74
N ALA A 17 9.15 -34.75 22.71
CA ALA A 17 9.73 -33.43 22.45
C ALA A 17 9.48 -32.92 21.01
N GLU A 18 9.64 -33.78 20.01
CA GLU A 18 9.37 -33.43 18.60
C GLU A 18 7.86 -33.17 18.37
N ARG A 19 6.97 -33.84 19.12
CA ARG A 19 5.53 -33.58 19.10
C ARG A 19 5.19 -32.24 19.70
N SER A 20 5.71 -31.91 20.89
CA SER A 20 5.55 -30.59 21.51
C SER A 20 5.97 -29.47 20.56
N GLN A 21 7.13 -29.62 19.92
CA GLN A 21 7.63 -28.64 18.95
C GLN A 21 6.73 -28.48 17.73
N LEU A 22 6.09 -29.56 17.26
CA LEU A 22 5.10 -29.48 16.18
C LEU A 22 3.84 -28.75 16.63
N VAL A 23 3.37 -28.98 17.87
CA VAL A 23 2.23 -28.28 18.46
C VAL A 23 2.51 -26.78 18.53
N ASP A 24 3.65 -26.38 19.12
CA ASP A 24 4.05 -24.97 19.25
C ASP A 24 4.11 -24.28 17.89
N LEU A 25 4.65 -24.97 16.88
CA LEU A 25 4.83 -24.45 15.54
C LEU A 25 3.52 -24.38 14.75
N ILE A 26 2.61 -25.34 14.95
CA ILE A 26 1.26 -25.30 14.38
C ILE A 26 0.48 -24.09 14.91
N ILE A 27 0.53 -23.85 16.21
CA ILE A 27 -0.14 -22.71 16.86
C ILE A 27 0.47 -21.38 16.38
N TYR A 28 1.80 -21.27 16.44
CA TYR A 28 2.53 -20.08 15.98
C TYR A 28 2.24 -19.71 14.52
N LEU A 29 2.12 -20.70 13.62
CA LEU A 29 1.80 -20.44 12.22
C LEU A 29 0.31 -20.14 11.99
N ALA A 30 -0.59 -20.61 12.85
CA ALA A 30 -2.03 -20.46 12.68
C ALA A 30 -2.56 -19.12 13.24
N GLU A 31 -2.03 -18.64 14.36
CA GLU A 31 -2.41 -17.36 14.99
C GLU A 31 -2.43 -16.15 14.03
N PRO A 32 -1.38 -15.86 13.26
CA PRO A 32 -1.38 -14.70 12.35
C PRO A 32 -2.40 -14.87 11.20
N ILE A 33 -2.69 -16.11 10.79
CA ILE A 33 -3.66 -16.38 9.72
C ILE A 33 -5.09 -16.17 10.23
N LEU A 34 -5.39 -16.60 11.45
CA LEU A 34 -6.70 -16.40 12.09
C LEU A 34 -6.97 -14.93 12.44
N ALA A 35 -5.92 -14.13 12.68
CA ALA A 35 -6.05 -12.69 12.90
C ALA A 35 -6.45 -11.90 11.63
N GLU A 36 -6.05 -12.38 10.45
CA GLU A 36 -6.36 -11.73 9.17
C GLU A 36 -7.58 -12.32 8.46
N ARG A 37 -7.94 -13.57 8.75
CA ARG A 37 -9.00 -14.31 8.07
C ARG A 37 -9.73 -15.26 9.01
N GLU A 38 -11.06 -15.18 9.03
CA GLU A 38 -11.90 -16.20 9.66
C GLU A 38 -11.85 -17.50 8.84
N ASP A 39 -11.21 -18.53 9.42
CA ASP A 39 -11.11 -19.88 8.85
C ASP A 39 -11.49 -20.88 9.96
N GLU A 40 -12.79 -21.19 10.05
CA GLU A 40 -13.40 -22.04 11.08
C GLU A 40 -12.69 -23.41 11.24
N PRO A 41 -12.32 -24.14 10.16
CA PRO A 41 -11.53 -25.37 10.27
C PRO A 41 -10.13 -25.19 10.85
N LEU A 42 -9.50 -24.02 10.68
CA LEU A 42 -8.19 -23.72 11.24
C LEU A 42 -8.29 -23.37 12.72
N ALA A 43 -9.36 -22.69 13.14
CA ALA A 43 -9.64 -22.41 14.54
C ALA A 43 -9.87 -23.69 15.35
N ASP A 44 -10.70 -24.61 14.84
CA ASP A 44 -10.93 -25.93 15.46
C ASP A 44 -9.62 -26.73 15.63
N LEU A 45 -8.71 -26.59 14.68
CA LEU A 45 -7.41 -27.26 14.70
C LEU A 45 -6.47 -26.64 15.74
N VAL A 46 -6.45 -25.32 15.89
CA VAL A 46 -5.69 -24.62 16.95
C VAL A 46 -6.22 -25.02 18.33
N ASP A 47 -7.55 -25.03 18.52
CA ASP A 47 -8.17 -25.43 19.79
C ASP A 47 -7.80 -26.86 20.20
N LYS A 48 -7.78 -27.80 19.23
CA LYS A 48 -7.30 -29.18 19.44
C LYS A 48 -5.85 -29.19 19.96
N TYR A 49 -4.96 -28.45 19.31
CA TYR A 49 -3.53 -28.45 19.63
C TYR A 49 -3.21 -27.69 20.93
N GLN A 50 -4.00 -26.66 21.25
CA GLN A 50 -3.89 -25.91 22.51
C GLN A 50 -4.32 -26.78 23.71
N ALA A 51 -5.39 -27.56 23.57
CA ALA A 51 -5.78 -28.55 24.58
C ALA A 51 -4.73 -29.66 24.77
N GLU A 52 -4.03 -30.05 23.71
CA GLU A 52 -2.96 -31.07 23.76
C GLU A 52 -1.66 -30.52 24.38
N MET A 53 -1.36 -29.23 24.17
CA MET A 53 -0.31 -28.49 24.87
C MET A 53 -0.59 -28.39 26.37
N GLU A 54 -1.83 -28.05 26.76
CA GLU A 54 -2.25 -27.97 28.16
C GLU A 54 -2.14 -29.31 28.88
N GLN A 55 -2.49 -30.43 28.22
CA GLN A 55 -2.31 -31.78 28.79
C GLN A 55 -0.84 -32.15 28.95
N THR A 56 0.01 -31.76 27.99
CA THR A 56 1.46 -32.05 28.03
C THR A 56 2.16 -31.21 29.11
N HIS A 57 1.76 -29.95 29.27
CA HIS A 57 2.21 -29.09 30.36
C HIS A 57 1.70 -29.57 31.71
N ALA A 58 0.44 -29.98 31.84
CA ALA A 58 -0.09 -30.55 33.08
C ALA A 58 0.71 -31.79 33.54
N GLU A 59 1.14 -32.67 32.62
CA GLU A 59 2.02 -33.81 32.95
C GLU A 59 3.46 -33.40 33.33
N GLN A 60 3.99 -32.31 32.77
CA GLN A 60 5.33 -31.81 33.07
C GLN A 60 5.39 -30.97 34.35
N THR A 61 4.31 -30.25 34.69
CA THR A 61 4.19 -29.46 35.92
C THR A 61 4.24 -30.33 37.19
N TYR A 62 3.85 -31.61 37.13
CA TYR A 62 4.02 -32.54 38.25
C TYR A 62 5.46 -33.06 38.44
N ALA A 63 6.37 -32.82 37.49
CA ALA A 63 7.78 -33.25 37.57
C ALA A 63 8.74 -32.10 37.94
N ASP A 64 8.39 -30.85 37.66
CA ASP A 64 9.29 -29.68 37.79
C ASP A 64 9.02 -28.81 39.04
N GLN A 65 7.94 -29.09 39.77
CA GLN A 65 7.54 -28.38 41.01
C GLN A 65 8.53 -28.51 42.19
N ASN A 66 9.66 -29.20 42.03
CA ASN A 66 10.71 -29.31 43.05
C ASN A 66 11.98 -28.51 42.72
N GLN A 67 12.02 -27.67 41.67
CA GLN A 67 13.24 -26.94 41.32
C GLN A 67 13.11 -25.45 40.95
N ILE A 68 11.90 -24.87 40.87
CA ILE A 68 11.72 -23.45 40.49
C ILE A 68 10.90 -22.70 41.55
N THR A 69 11.49 -22.42 42.71
CA THR A 69 10.93 -21.47 43.70
C THR A 69 11.96 -20.48 44.24
N LEU A 70 13.01 -20.17 43.50
CA LEU A 70 14.02 -19.16 43.86
C LEU A 70 14.32 -18.32 42.60
N ASP A 71 13.91 -17.04 42.58
CA ASP A 71 14.37 -15.90 41.74
C ASP A 71 13.32 -15.02 41.02
N SER A 72 12.01 -15.11 41.32
CA SER A 72 11.03 -14.18 40.70
C SER A 72 11.19 -12.72 41.16
N ASP A 73 11.43 -12.50 42.45
CA ASP A 73 11.34 -11.15 43.03
C ASP A 73 12.60 -10.29 42.77
N GLU A 74 13.77 -10.91 42.63
CA GLU A 74 15.03 -10.20 42.36
C GLU A 74 15.15 -9.81 40.88
N THR A 75 14.63 -10.64 39.97
CA THR A 75 14.67 -10.40 38.52
C THR A 75 13.73 -9.26 38.11
N GLU A 76 12.54 -9.17 38.71
CA GLU A 76 11.60 -8.06 38.49
C GLU A 76 12.18 -6.72 38.99
N GLN A 77 12.85 -6.71 40.14
CA GLN A 77 13.50 -5.51 40.67
C GLN A 77 14.69 -5.06 39.81
N TRP A 78 15.47 -6.01 39.28
CA TRP A 78 16.59 -5.71 38.38
C TRP A 78 16.12 -5.10 37.05
N TYR A 79 15.03 -5.63 36.48
CA TYR A 79 14.42 -5.10 35.26
C TYR A 79 13.91 -3.67 35.44
N LEU A 80 13.19 -3.40 36.55
CA LEU A 80 12.67 -2.06 36.86
C LEU A 80 13.78 -1.03 37.10
N LYS A 81 14.88 -1.41 37.77
CA LYS A 81 16.06 -0.54 37.95
C LYS A 81 16.74 -0.21 36.63
N THR A 82 16.87 -1.21 35.74
CA THR A 82 17.48 -1.07 34.41
C THR A 82 16.72 -0.08 33.54
N LEU A 83 15.40 -0.21 33.49
CA LEU A 83 14.52 0.74 32.79
C LEU A 83 14.66 2.17 33.33
N LEU A 84 14.75 2.33 34.66
CA LEU A 84 14.87 3.65 35.28
C LEU A 84 16.20 4.33 34.92
N ALA A 85 17.32 3.62 35.05
CA ALA A 85 18.66 4.13 34.74
C ALA A 85 18.79 4.63 33.29
N GLU A 86 18.18 3.90 32.34
CA GLU A 86 18.18 4.30 30.93
C GLU A 86 17.30 5.53 30.65
N MET A 87 16.23 5.72 31.43
CA MET A 87 15.32 6.87 31.28
C MET A 87 15.80 8.15 31.97
N THR A 88 16.50 8.04 33.09
CA THR A 88 17.01 9.18 33.87
C THR A 88 18.48 9.50 33.56
N GLY A 89 19.19 8.59 32.88
CA GLY A 89 20.61 8.74 32.54
C GLY A 89 21.55 8.62 33.75
N THR A 90 21.09 7.99 34.84
CA THR A 90 21.83 7.81 36.10
C THR A 90 22.27 6.35 36.26
N ASP A 91 23.38 6.13 36.99
CA ASP A 91 23.98 4.79 37.14
C ASP A 91 23.12 3.88 38.04
N LEU A 92 23.09 2.58 37.72
CA LEU A 92 22.31 1.57 38.45
C LEU A 92 22.72 1.46 39.93
N ALA A 93 23.98 1.79 40.22
CA ALA A 93 24.55 1.81 41.56
C ALA A 93 23.89 2.83 42.50
N ASP A 94 23.30 3.91 41.98
CA ASP A 94 22.61 4.91 42.80
C ASP A 94 21.27 4.39 43.35
N TYR A 95 20.76 3.27 42.81
CA TYR A 95 19.51 2.62 43.21
C TYR A 95 19.72 1.37 44.08
N GLU A 96 20.93 1.13 44.59
CA GLU A 96 21.26 -0.01 45.45
C GLU A 96 20.62 0.06 46.85
N ASN A 97 20.14 1.23 47.30
CA ASN A 97 19.53 1.37 48.61
C ASN A 97 18.01 1.15 48.58
N ASN A 98 17.55 -0.05 48.98
CA ASN A 98 16.25 -0.37 49.61
C ASN A 98 14.98 0.41 49.19
N HIS A 99 14.83 0.78 47.93
CA HIS A 99 13.57 1.33 47.43
C HIS A 99 12.57 0.20 47.24
N SER A 100 11.41 0.32 47.87
CA SER A 100 10.32 -0.62 47.61
C SER A 100 9.85 -0.51 46.15
N PRO A 101 9.33 -1.59 45.54
CA PRO A 101 8.82 -1.55 44.16
C PRO A 101 7.82 -0.41 43.90
N GLU A 102 7.02 -0.05 44.91
CA GLU A 102 6.05 1.04 44.84
C GLU A 102 6.71 2.44 44.78
N GLU A 103 7.81 2.65 45.51
CA GLU A 103 8.57 3.91 45.47
C GLU A 103 9.25 4.11 44.11
N LEU A 104 9.78 3.04 43.52
CA LEU A 104 10.38 3.07 42.18
C LEU A 104 9.33 3.40 41.12
N MET A 105 8.14 2.79 41.19
CA MET A 105 7.05 3.13 40.26
C MET A 105 6.61 4.60 40.38
N ARG A 106 6.55 5.13 41.60
CA ARG A 106 6.16 6.54 41.82
C ARG A 106 7.18 7.50 41.20
N LEU A 107 8.47 7.18 41.32
CA LEU A 107 9.55 7.96 40.72
C LEU A 107 9.51 7.90 39.18
N ILE A 108 9.24 6.72 38.60
CA ILE A 108 9.03 6.55 37.15
C ILE A 108 7.86 7.42 36.67
N GLN A 109 6.72 7.36 37.37
CA GLN A 109 5.53 8.13 36.99
C GLN A 109 5.77 9.64 37.05
N GLU A 110 6.48 10.13 38.07
CA GLU A 110 6.81 11.55 38.20
C GLU A 110 7.75 12.02 37.07
N HIS A 111 8.74 11.19 36.70
CA HIS A 111 9.65 11.51 35.59
C HIS A 111 8.97 11.46 34.23
N LEU A 112 8.08 10.48 33.98
CA LEU A 112 7.27 10.44 32.75
C LEU A 112 6.38 11.68 32.65
N ALA A 113 5.65 12.02 33.72
CA ALA A 113 4.77 13.18 33.72
C ALA A 113 5.51 14.50 33.46
N ALA A 114 6.73 14.65 34.00
CA ALA A 114 7.58 15.82 33.74
C ALA A 114 8.09 15.86 32.29
N SER A 115 8.48 14.71 31.73
CA SER A 115 8.93 14.58 30.34
C SER A 115 7.79 14.86 29.35
N ASP A 116 6.61 14.29 29.58
CA ASP A 116 5.42 14.48 28.75
C ASP A 116 4.99 15.94 28.74
N ALA A 117 4.97 16.60 29.90
CA ALA A 117 4.68 18.03 30.00
C ALA A 117 5.69 18.90 29.23
N ALA A 118 6.97 18.52 29.22
CA ALA A 118 8.01 19.24 28.48
C ALA A 118 7.86 19.05 26.96
N VAL A 119 7.52 17.84 26.51
CA VAL A 119 7.26 17.52 25.09
C VAL A 119 6.00 18.23 24.60
N GLU A 120 4.92 18.24 25.38
CA GLU A 120 3.69 18.95 25.06
C GLU A 120 3.94 20.47 24.95
N ALA A 121 4.64 21.08 25.90
CA ALA A 121 5.00 22.49 25.85
C ALA A 121 5.84 22.84 24.62
N GLN A 122 6.78 21.96 24.22
CA GLN A 122 7.59 22.16 23.02
C GLN A 122 6.75 22.04 21.73
N MET A 123 5.81 21.08 21.70
CA MET A 123 4.88 20.90 20.58
C MET A 123 3.94 22.10 20.43
N GLU A 124 3.39 22.62 21.53
CA GLU A 124 2.54 23.80 21.53
C GLU A 124 3.30 25.05 21.08
N ALA A 125 4.53 25.26 21.55
CA ALA A 125 5.38 26.35 21.09
C ALA A 125 5.68 26.27 19.58
N ARG A 126 5.93 25.06 19.05
CA ARG A 126 6.10 24.84 17.60
C ARG A 126 4.82 25.12 16.82
N ARG A 127 3.66 24.66 17.31
CA ARG A 127 2.35 24.92 16.67
C ARG A 127 2.05 26.42 16.66
N ALA A 128 2.27 27.13 17.76
CA ALA A 128 2.10 28.57 17.84
C ALA A 128 3.03 29.32 16.88
N ALA A 129 4.30 28.93 16.78
CA ALA A 129 5.26 29.52 15.84
C ALA A 129 4.89 29.25 14.36
N GLN A 130 4.37 28.07 14.04
CA GLN A 130 3.87 27.74 12.70
C GLN A 130 2.59 28.53 12.37
N ALA A 131 1.64 28.62 13.31
CA ALA A 131 0.42 29.40 13.15
C ALA A 131 0.73 30.90 12.94
N ALA A 132 1.70 31.45 13.69
CA ALA A 132 2.17 32.82 13.51
C ALA A 132 2.88 33.05 12.16
N ARG A 133 3.60 32.04 11.63
CA ARG A 133 4.20 32.09 10.28
C ARG A 133 3.13 32.00 9.18
N GLN A 134 2.09 31.18 9.37
CA GLN A 134 1.00 31.04 8.42
C GLN A 134 0.08 32.27 8.40
N SER A 135 -0.22 32.87 9.55
CA SER A 135 -1.04 34.09 9.62
C SER A 135 -0.34 35.34 9.06
N LYS A 136 1.01 35.40 9.15
CA LYS A 136 1.82 36.42 8.48
C LYS A 136 1.92 36.22 6.96
N ARG A 137 1.69 35.00 6.46
CA ARG A 137 1.51 34.72 5.03
C ARG A 137 0.05 34.96 4.65
N LYS A 138 -0.37 36.22 4.54
CA LYS A 138 -1.61 36.59 3.81
C LYS A 138 -1.56 35.91 2.43
N LYS A 139 -2.61 35.18 2.04
CA LYS A 139 -2.81 34.68 0.66
C LYS A 139 -2.53 35.84 -0.29
N THR A 140 -1.40 35.76 -1.00
CA THR A 140 -0.88 36.92 -1.74
C THR A 140 -1.82 37.23 -2.90
N ALA A 141 -2.06 38.52 -3.19
CA ALA A 141 -2.87 38.96 -4.33
C ALA A 141 -2.47 38.26 -5.65
N LYS A 142 -1.20 37.85 -5.77
CA LYS A 142 -0.61 37.08 -6.86
C LYS A 142 -1.17 35.65 -7.02
N GLN A 143 -1.61 34.99 -5.94
CA GLN A 143 -2.30 33.69 -6.00
C GLN A 143 -3.74 33.85 -6.48
N MET A 144 -4.47 34.86 -5.96
CA MET A 144 -5.83 35.15 -6.41
C MET A 144 -5.87 35.58 -7.89
N GLU A 145 -4.89 36.38 -8.34
CA GLU A 145 -4.77 36.76 -9.75
C GLU A 145 -4.47 35.55 -10.65
N LYS A 146 -3.62 34.61 -10.20
CA LYS A 146 -3.32 33.39 -10.95
C LYS A 146 -4.53 32.46 -11.01
N GLU A 147 -5.27 32.30 -9.92
CA GLU A 147 -6.51 31.51 -9.88
C GLU A 147 -7.60 32.14 -10.77
N ALA A 148 -7.78 33.46 -10.71
CA ALA A 148 -8.71 34.18 -11.57
C ALA A 148 -8.35 34.02 -13.05
N ARG A 149 -7.06 34.07 -13.40
CA ARG A 149 -6.59 33.85 -14.78
C ARG A 149 -6.87 32.43 -15.26
N LEU A 150 -6.58 31.42 -14.43
CA LEU A 150 -6.87 30.02 -14.75
C LEU A 150 -8.38 29.75 -14.92
N GLN A 151 -9.21 30.39 -14.09
CA GLN A 151 -10.67 30.30 -14.22
C GLN A 151 -11.17 30.96 -15.51
N ALA A 152 -10.64 32.14 -15.87
CA ALA A 152 -10.96 32.81 -17.13
C ALA A 152 -10.54 31.97 -18.35
N GLU A 153 -9.34 31.38 -18.32
CA GLU A 153 -8.87 30.45 -19.36
C GLU A 153 -9.79 29.21 -19.48
N ALA A 154 -10.18 28.60 -18.36
CA ALA A 154 -11.09 27.46 -18.36
C ALA A 154 -12.48 27.80 -18.91
N GLN A 155 -13.01 28.98 -18.59
CA GLN A 155 -14.28 29.46 -19.13
C GLN A 155 -14.19 29.73 -20.64
N ALA A 156 -13.09 30.32 -21.12
CA ALA A 156 -12.85 30.54 -22.54
C ALA A 156 -12.77 29.22 -23.32
N VAL A 157 -12.13 28.19 -22.76
CA VAL A 157 -12.10 26.85 -23.35
C VAL A 157 -13.51 26.27 -23.45
N LYS A 158 -14.32 26.32 -22.39
CA LYS A 158 -15.71 25.84 -22.42
C LYS A 158 -16.59 26.57 -23.44
N GLN A 159 -16.42 27.90 -23.56
CA GLN A 159 -17.13 28.68 -24.59
C GLN A 159 -16.71 28.22 -26.00
N SER A 160 -15.42 28.02 -26.24
CA SER A 160 -14.93 27.54 -27.54
C SER A 160 -15.47 26.15 -27.92
N ILE A 161 -15.55 25.22 -26.95
CA ILE A 161 -16.13 23.89 -27.15
C ILE A 161 -17.60 24.00 -27.58
N ARG A 162 -18.36 24.86 -26.89
CA ARG A 162 -19.78 25.09 -27.19
C ARG A 162 -20.00 25.69 -28.58
N GLU A 163 -19.17 26.64 -28.98
CA GLU A 163 -19.24 27.27 -30.30
C GLU A 163 -18.93 26.30 -31.44
N VAL A 164 -17.86 25.50 -31.27
CA VAL A 164 -17.46 24.49 -32.25
C VAL A 164 -18.52 23.40 -32.37
N TYR A 165 -19.01 22.88 -31.24
CA TYR A 165 -20.08 21.89 -31.21
C TYR A 165 -21.36 22.41 -31.86
N ARG A 166 -21.78 23.66 -31.60
CA ARG A 166 -22.98 24.24 -32.23
C ARG A 166 -22.85 24.31 -33.75
N LYS A 167 -21.67 24.66 -34.26
CA LYS A 167 -21.41 24.70 -35.71
C LYS A 167 -21.45 23.30 -36.32
N LEU A 168 -20.81 22.31 -35.67
CA LEU A 168 -20.86 20.89 -36.07
C LEU A 168 -22.29 20.34 -36.09
N ALA A 169 -23.03 20.53 -35.00
CA ALA A 169 -24.41 20.08 -34.88
C ALA A 169 -25.32 20.68 -35.96
N SER A 170 -25.10 21.94 -36.36
CA SER A 170 -25.86 22.56 -37.44
C SER A 170 -25.55 21.99 -38.84
N ALA A 171 -24.32 21.51 -39.07
CA ALA A 171 -23.87 20.97 -40.35
C ALA A 171 -24.18 19.46 -40.50
N LEU A 172 -24.15 18.74 -39.38
CA LEU A 172 -24.37 17.28 -39.29
C LEU A 172 -25.81 16.90 -38.94
N HIS A 173 -26.76 17.83 -38.92
CA HIS A 173 -28.11 17.55 -38.43
C HIS A 173 -28.88 16.56 -39.34
N PRO A 174 -29.26 15.36 -38.86
CA PRO A 174 -29.83 14.30 -39.71
C PRO A 174 -31.23 14.61 -40.29
N ASP A 175 -32.04 15.48 -39.66
CA ASP A 175 -33.36 15.88 -40.20
C ASP A 175 -33.29 16.67 -41.51
N ARG A 176 -32.12 17.21 -41.89
CA ARG A 176 -31.98 18.01 -43.11
C ARG A 176 -31.60 17.18 -44.33
N GLU A 177 -31.38 15.87 -44.17
CA GLU A 177 -30.96 14.98 -45.26
C GLU A 177 -32.12 14.13 -45.82
N PRO A 178 -32.48 14.30 -47.11
CA PRO A 178 -33.50 13.50 -47.77
C PRO A 178 -33.01 12.08 -48.12
N ASP A 179 -31.70 11.88 -48.32
CA ASP A 179 -31.11 10.57 -48.62
C ASP A 179 -30.97 9.70 -47.34
N PRO A 180 -31.56 8.50 -47.29
CA PRO A 180 -31.45 7.60 -46.14
C PRO A 180 -30.03 7.13 -45.81
N ILE A 181 -29.13 7.03 -46.80
CA ILE A 181 -27.74 6.56 -46.59
C ILE A 181 -26.91 7.67 -45.93
N GLU A 182 -26.98 8.89 -46.46
CA GLU A 182 -26.30 10.05 -45.88
C GLU A 182 -26.87 10.44 -44.51
N ARG A 183 -28.17 10.20 -44.27
CA ARG A 183 -28.77 10.37 -42.95
C ARG A 183 -28.12 9.46 -41.91
N ALA A 184 -27.95 8.17 -42.22
CA ALA A 184 -27.29 7.23 -41.31
C ALA A 184 -25.84 7.63 -41.01
N ARG A 185 -25.10 8.07 -42.04
CA ARG A 185 -23.73 8.58 -41.90
C ARG A 185 -23.67 9.82 -40.99
N LYS A 186 -24.59 10.76 -41.16
CA LYS A 186 -24.67 11.96 -40.30
C LYS A 186 -25.11 11.65 -38.88
N THR A 187 -25.96 10.65 -38.66
CA THR A 187 -26.33 10.17 -37.32
C THR A 187 -25.11 9.64 -36.56
N ASP A 188 -24.26 8.83 -37.18
CA ASP A 188 -23.03 8.33 -36.55
C ASP A 188 -22.04 9.47 -36.22
N LEU A 189 -21.84 10.39 -37.17
CA LEU A 189 -20.98 11.56 -36.96
C LEU A 189 -21.52 12.48 -35.85
N MET A 190 -22.84 12.66 -35.75
CA MET A 190 -23.47 13.44 -34.69
C MET A 190 -23.32 12.74 -33.33
N GLN A 191 -23.45 11.41 -33.27
CA GLN A 191 -23.24 10.65 -32.03
C GLN A 191 -21.79 10.79 -31.53
N ARG A 192 -20.81 10.73 -32.44
CA ARG A 192 -19.40 10.99 -32.11
C ARG A 192 -19.17 12.43 -31.64
N ALA A 193 -19.83 13.41 -32.26
CA ALA A 193 -19.78 14.81 -31.81
C ALA A 193 -20.37 14.99 -30.40
N ASN A 194 -21.46 14.30 -30.06
CA ASN A 194 -22.05 14.33 -28.72
C ASN A 194 -21.09 13.75 -27.67
N GLN A 195 -20.48 12.60 -27.96
CA GLN A 195 -19.49 11.98 -27.07
C GLN A 195 -18.28 12.90 -26.84
N ALA A 196 -17.75 13.50 -27.90
CA ALA A 196 -16.64 14.45 -27.79
C ALA A 196 -17.01 15.68 -26.94
N TYR A 197 -18.25 16.18 -27.06
CA TYR A 197 -18.75 17.29 -26.26
C TYR A 197 -18.91 16.93 -24.77
N GLU A 198 -19.46 15.75 -24.46
CA GLU A 198 -19.59 15.25 -23.08
C GLU A 198 -18.23 15.13 -22.37
N HIS A 199 -17.21 14.66 -23.09
CA HIS A 199 -15.85 14.52 -22.56
C HIS A 199 -15.04 15.83 -22.59
N ASN A 200 -15.64 16.97 -22.98
CA ASN A 200 -14.96 18.24 -23.21
C ASN A 200 -13.74 18.12 -24.15
N ASN A 201 -13.78 17.18 -25.10
CA ASN A 201 -12.71 16.89 -26.02
C ASN A 201 -12.76 17.85 -27.22
N LEU A 202 -12.18 19.04 -27.03
CA LEU A 202 -12.10 20.07 -28.06
C LEU A 202 -11.34 19.59 -29.31
N TYR A 203 -10.32 18.74 -29.14
CA TYR A 203 -9.54 18.20 -30.25
C TYR A 203 -10.43 17.38 -31.19
N GLN A 204 -11.18 16.42 -30.66
CA GLN A 204 -12.02 15.52 -31.44
C GLN A 204 -13.14 16.27 -32.17
N LEU A 205 -13.74 17.29 -31.52
CA LEU A 205 -14.70 18.19 -32.16
C LEU A 205 -14.07 18.95 -33.34
N LEU A 206 -12.89 19.52 -33.15
CA LEU A 206 -12.19 20.25 -34.22
C LEU A 206 -11.74 19.34 -35.36
N GLU A 207 -11.28 18.12 -35.07
CA GLU A 207 -10.92 17.10 -36.06
C GLU A 207 -12.12 16.75 -36.95
N MET A 208 -13.28 16.49 -36.35
CA MET A 208 -14.53 16.24 -37.09
C MET A 208 -14.89 17.42 -37.99
N GLN A 209 -14.67 18.66 -37.53
CA GLN A 209 -14.93 19.83 -38.35
C GLN A 209 -13.97 19.95 -39.55
N ILE A 210 -12.71 19.55 -39.41
CA ILE A 210 -11.74 19.52 -40.52
C ILE A 210 -12.09 18.40 -41.51
N GLN A 211 -12.49 17.22 -41.02
CA GLN A 211 -12.93 16.12 -41.87
C GLN A 211 -14.13 16.53 -42.72
N LEU A 212 -15.06 17.31 -42.16
CA LEU A 212 -16.17 17.91 -42.90
C LEU A 212 -15.73 19.03 -43.84
N ALA A 213 -14.83 19.91 -43.42
CA ALA A 213 -14.29 20.99 -44.25
C ALA A 213 -13.44 20.48 -45.44
N ARG A 214 -12.85 19.29 -45.35
CA ARG A 214 -12.20 18.63 -46.49
C ARG A 214 -13.19 18.18 -47.57
N VAL A 215 -14.44 17.93 -47.20
CA VAL A 215 -15.53 17.65 -48.15
C VAL A 215 -16.06 18.94 -48.79
N ASP A 216 -15.89 20.09 -48.12
CA ASP A 216 -16.40 21.40 -48.54
C ASP A 216 -15.24 22.41 -48.70
N GLN A 217 -14.58 22.41 -49.87
CA GLN A 217 -13.32 23.14 -50.13
C GLN A 217 -13.36 24.65 -49.81
N SER A 218 -14.53 25.28 -49.75
CA SER A 218 -14.69 26.68 -49.34
C SER A 218 -14.50 26.93 -47.83
N ALA A 219 -14.62 25.90 -46.98
CA ALA A 219 -14.48 26.02 -45.52
C ALA A 219 -13.01 26.01 -45.04
N LEU A 220 -12.09 25.46 -45.84
CA LEU A 220 -10.66 25.39 -45.51
C LEU A 220 -9.97 26.76 -45.46
N GLY A 221 -10.45 27.73 -46.25
CA GLY A 221 -9.92 29.10 -46.26
C GLY A 221 -10.30 29.95 -45.04
N GLN A 222 -11.17 29.45 -44.15
CA GLN A 222 -11.65 30.16 -42.95
C GLN A 222 -11.13 29.54 -41.62
N LEU A 223 -10.09 28.71 -41.67
CA LEU A 223 -9.34 28.33 -40.47
C LEU A 223 -8.58 29.56 -39.97
N SER A 224 -9.22 30.39 -39.14
CA SER A 224 -8.59 31.59 -38.58
C SER A 224 -7.38 31.23 -37.69
N ASP A 225 -6.34 32.07 -37.72
CA ASP A 225 -5.13 31.89 -36.89
C ASP A 225 -5.45 31.71 -35.40
N GLU A 226 -6.50 32.35 -34.90
CA GLU A 226 -6.98 32.18 -33.53
C GLU A 226 -7.40 30.74 -33.20
N ARG A 227 -7.96 30.01 -34.18
CA ARG A 227 -8.33 28.61 -34.01
C ARG A 227 -7.13 27.68 -34.03
N LEU A 228 -6.13 27.95 -34.89
CA LEU A 228 -4.87 27.21 -34.91
C LEU A 228 -4.09 27.40 -33.60
N GLN A 229 -4.07 28.61 -33.05
CA GLN A 229 -3.48 28.88 -31.74
C GLN A 229 -4.18 28.08 -30.62
N ARG A 230 -5.52 28.05 -30.62
CA ARG A 230 -6.28 27.22 -29.67
C ARG A 230 -5.94 25.73 -29.81
N PHE A 231 -5.78 25.23 -31.03
CA PHE A 231 -5.38 23.84 -31.28
C PHE A 231 -4.01 23.51 -30.69
N ILE A 232 -3.02 24.39 -30.89
CA ILE A 232 -1.69 24.23 -30.31
C ILE A 232 -1.76 24.20 -28.77
N ILE A 233 -2.60 25.04 -28.16
CA ILE A 233 -2.79 25.07 -26.70
C ILE A 233 -3.39 23.75 -26.21
N THR A 234 -4.45 23.26 -26.84
CA THR A 234 -5.09 21.98 -26.47
C THR A 234 -4.14 20.81 -26.63
N LEU A 235 -3.42 20.71 -27.76
CA LEU A 235 -2.44 19.64 -27.97
C LEU A 235 -1.32 19.67 -26.93
N LYS A 236 -0.84 20.85 -26.55
CA LYS A 236 0.16 20.98 -25.47
C LYS A 236 -0.40 20.52 -24.13
N ALA A 237 -1.67 20.81 -23.84
CA ALA A 237 -2.33 20.36 -22.62
C ALA A 237 -2.51 18.83 -22.60
N GLU A 238 -2.95 18.22 -23.71
CA GLU A 238 -3.08 16.77 -23.84
C GLU A 238 -1.73 16.06 -23.78
N LEU A 239 -0.71 16.57 -24.48
CA LEU A 239 0.65 16.02 -24.42
C LEU A 239 1.18 16.05 -22.98
N LYS A 240 0.94 17.15 -22.25
CA LYS A 240 1.32 17.26 -20.85
C LYS A 240 0.58 16.25 -19.97
N SER A 241 -0.73 16.07 -20.19
CA SER A 241 -1.54 15.09 -19.47
C SER A 241 -1.03 13.67 -19.71
N LEU A 242 -0.84 13.29 -20.97
CA LEU A 242 -0.36 11.97 -21.36
C LEU A 242 1.06 11.71 -20.84
N THR A 243 1.93 12.71 -20.87
CA THR A 243 3.29 12.61 -20.30
C THR A 243 3.23 12.37 -18.79
N SER A 244 2.33 13.07 -18.08
CA SER A 244 2.12 12.87 -16.64
C SER A 244 1.59 11.47 -16.33
N GLU A 245 0.65 10.97 -17.13
CA GLU A 245 0.08 9.63 -16.98
C GLU A 245 1.13 8.54 -17.21
N VAL A 246 1.97 8.69 -18.25
CA VAL A 246 3.10 7.79 -18.51
C VAL A 246 4.11 7.82 -17.35
N GLN A 247 4.44 9.00 -16.82
CA GLN A 247 5.33 9.13 -15.67
C GLN A 247 4.76 8.46 -14.42
N GLN A 248 3.46 8.62 -14.16
CA GLN A 248 2.80 8.00 -13.02
C GLN A 248 2.74 6.47 -13.15
N ALA A 249 2.41 5.97 -14.35
CA ALA A 249 2.44 4.53 -14.63
C ALA A 249 3.85 3.95 -14.45
N ALA A 250 4.88 4.66 -14.95
CA ALA A 250 6.26 4.26 -14.76
C ALA A 250 6.66 4.27 -13.27
N PHE A 251 6.32 5.31 -12.53
CA PHE A 251 6.60 5.40 -11.09
C PHE A 251 5.98 4.24 -10.32
N ASN A 252 4.69 3.96 -10.57
CA ASN A 252 3.99 2.84 -9.94
C ASN A 252 4.67 1.51 -10.27
N PHE A 253 5.11 1.31 -11.50
CA PHE A 253 5.82 0.09 -11.90
C PHE A 253 7.14 -0.09 -11.14
N HIS A 254 7.94 0.97 -10.99
CA HIS A 254 9.16 0.90 -10.19
C HIS A 254 8.87 0.54 -8.74
N HIS A 255 7.85 1.18 -8.14
CA HIS A 255 7.48 0.93 -6.76
C HIS A 255 6.95 -0.49 -6.54
N THR A 256 6.05 -0.97 -7.39
CA THR A 256 5.43 -2.30 -7.24
C THR A 256 6.44 -3.43 -7.39
N TYR A 257 7.42 -3.30 -8.29
CA TYR A 257 8.39 -4.35 -8.59
C TYR A 257 9.78 -4.11 -8.00
N GLY A 258 9.94 -3.08 -7.15
CA GLY A 258 11.21 -2.76 -6.50
C GLY A 258 12.36 -2.45 -7.48
N ILE A 259 12.04 -1.87 -8.64
CA ILE A 259 13.03 -1.52 -9.66
C ILE A 259 13.65 -0.16 -9.32
N ASP A 260 14.95 -0.01 -9.51
CA ASP A 260 15.67 1.24 -9.27
C ASP A 260 15.03 2.40 -10.05
N PRO A 261 14.59 3.50 -9.40
CA PRO A 261 14.03 4.67 -10.06
C PRO A 261 14.93 5.31 -11.13
N ALA A 262 16.25 5.07 -11.08
CA ALA A 262 17.20 5.56 -12.07
C ALA A 262 17.22 4.70 -13.36
N GLU A 263 16.66 3.51 -13.33
CA GLU A 263 16.66 2.60 -14.48
C GLU A 263 15.62 3.02 -15.52
N ARG A 264 16.01 3.00 -16.80
CA ARG A 264 15.13 3.44 -17.88
C ARG A 264 14.09 2.36 -18.19
N LEU A 265 12.83 2.63 -17.80
CA LEU A 265 11.71 1.78 -18.15
C LEU A 265 11.35 1.94 -19.64
N THR A 266 11.55 0.87 -20.40
CA THR A 266 11.00 0.71 -21.76
C THR A 266 10.10 -0.53 -21.77
N PRO A 267 9.17 -0.67 -22.73
CA PRO A 267 8.32 -1.86 -22.81
C PRO A 267 9.13 -3.17 -22.80
N THR A 268 10.27 -3.18 -23.50
CA THR A 268 11.18 -4.33 -23.55
C THR A 268 11.86 -4.61 -22.21
N THR A 269 12.28 -3.57 -21.47
CA THR A 269 12.85 -3.75 -20.13
C THR A 269 11.79 -4.23 -19.15
N ALA A 270 10.60 -3.63 -19.15
CA ALA A 270 9.48 -4.01 -18.28
C ALA A 270 9.07 -5.47 -18.49
N LEU A 271 8.89 -5.91 -19.74
CA LEU A 271 8.58 -7.32 -20.05
C LEU A 271 9.66 -8.29 -19.57
N ARG A 272 10.93 -7.90 -19.65
CA ARG A 272 12.05 -8.71 -19.16
C ARG A 272 12.04 -8.85 -17.64
N PHE A 273 11.76 -7.76 -16.92
CA PHE A 273 11.59 -7.80 -15.47
C PHE A 273 10.42 -8.69 -15.07
N LEU A 274 9.25 -8.52 -15.71
CA LEU A 274 8.09 -9.37 -15.46
C LEU A 274 8.39 -10.85 -15.74
N ALA A 275 9.09 -11.16 -16.84
CA ALA A 275 9.46 -12.53 -17.15
C ALA A 275 10.38 -13.14 -16.07
N ARG A 276 11.32 -12.35 -15.54
CA ARG A 276 12.19 -12.77 -14.44
C ARG A 276 11.41 -13.00 -13.15
N GLU A 277 10.51 -12.08 -12.80
CA GLU A 277 9.65 -12.20 -11.61
C GLU A 277 8.72 -13.42 -11.70
N VAL A 278 8.08 -13.64 -12.84
CA VAL A 278 7.26 -14.84 -13.08
C VAL A 278 8.08 -16.11 -12.91
N LEU A 279 9.32 -16.12 -13.43
CA LEU A 279 10.19 -17.28 -13.32
C LEU A 279 10.68 -17.50 -11.88
N ALA A 280 10.95 -16.43 -11.13
CA ALA A 280 11.29 -16.48 -9.71
C ALA A 280 10.12 -17.02 -8.88
N ALA A 281 8.91 -16.48 -9.08
CA ALA A 281 7.69 -16.94 -8.41
C ALA A 281 7.38 -18.42 -8.71
N LYS A 282 7.56 -18.86 -9.97
CA LYS A 282 7.42 -20.28 -10.34
C LYS A 282 8.43 -21.18 -9.63
N ARG A 283 9.68 -20.73 -9.49
CA ARG A 283 10.71 -21.49 -8.76
C ARG A 283 10.39 -21.55 -7.27
N GLN A 284 9.94 -20.46 -6.67
CA GLN A 284 9.49 -20.44 -5.28
C GLN A 284 8.31 -21.36 -5.06
N ALA A 285 7.29 -21.32 -5.93
CA ALA A 285 6.16 -22.22 -5.86
C ALA A 285 6.59 -23.70 -5.94
N LEU A 286 7.48 -24.04 -6.88
CA LEU A 286 8.02 -25.41 -6.99
C LEU A 286 8.82 -25.82 -5.74
N SER A 287 9.63 -24.91 -5.19
CA SER A 287 10.37 -25.16 -3.94
C SER A 287 9.39 -25.44 -2.79
N LEU A 288 8.36 -24.60 -2.62
CA LEU A 288 7.35 -24.78 -1.60
C LEU A 288 6.56 -26.09 -1.79
N GLU A 289 6.26 -26.47 -3.03
CA GLU A 289 5.63 -27.76 -3.33
C GLU A 289 6.55 -28.94 -2.95
N GLN A 290 7.85 -28.83 -3.21
CA GLN A 290 8.84 -29.84 -2.80
C GLN A 290 8.98 -29.91 -1.28
N ASP A 291 9.02 -28.77 -0.59
CA ASP A 291 9.07 -28.69 0.87
C ASP A 291 7.81 -29.33 1.48
N LEU A 292 6.62 -29.00 0.95
CA LEU A 292 5.36 -29.62 1.37
C LEU A 292 5.30 -31.12 1.08
N ALA A 293 5.89 -31.58 -0.02
CA ALA A 293 6.01 -33.00 -0.33
C ALA A 293 6.99 -33.71 0.61
N GLY A 294 8.10 -33.06 0.98
CA GLY A 294 9.07 -33.54 1.95
C GLY A 294 8.48 -33.74 3.34
N LEU A 295 7.59 -32.85 3.77
CA LEU A 295 6.83 -32.97 5.03
C LEU A 295 5.91 -34.21 5.10
N ARG A 296 5.80 -35.01 4.02
CA ARG A 296 5.11 -36.31 4.07
C ARG A 296 5.94 -37.41 4.73
N ASP A 297 7.27 -37.32 4.75
CA ASP A 297 8.14 -38.31 5.40
C ASP A 297 8.49 -37.87 6.83
N VAL A 298 8.24 -38.75 7.81
CA VAL A 298 8.57 -38.52 9.23
C VAL A 298 10.06 -38.22 9.42
N LYS A 299 10.95 -38.84 8.64
CA LYS A 299 12.40 -38.53 8.72
C LYS A 299 12.71 -37.12 8.23
N ALA A 300 12.05 -36.68 7.16
CA ALA A 300 12.22 -35.34 6.63
C ALA A 300 11.64 -34.28 7.58
N VAL A 301 10.49 -34.55 8.22
CA VAL A 301 9.91 -33.69 9.27
C VAL A 301 10.89 -33.52 10.44
N LYS A 302 11.52 -34.60 10.91
CA LYS A 302 12.54 -34.51 11.98
C LYS A 302 13.78 -33.71 11.57
N SER A 303 14.28 -33.92 10.36
CA SER A 303 15.42 -33.13 9.85
C SER A 303 15.06 -31.65 9.68
N TRP A 304 13.83 -31.37 9.24
CA TRP A 304 13.31 -30.02 9.10
C TRP A 304 13.14 -29.33 10.47
N LEU A 305 12.59 -30.01 11.47
CA LEU A 305 12.51 -29.52 12.86
C LEU A 305 13.90 -29.19 13.43
N ARG A 306 14.91 -30.05 13.18
CA ARG A 306 16.29 -29.79 13.60
C ARG A 306 16.91 -28.59 12.88
N ALA A 307 16.67 -28.43 11.59
CA ALA A 307 17.14 -27.27 10.83
C ALA A 307 16.48 -25.97 11.32
N MET A 308 15.20 -26.03 11.70
CA MET A 308 14.45 -24.89 12.22
C MET A 308 14.86 -24.53 13.67
N GLN A 309 15.20 -25.52 14.51
CA GLN A 309 15.83 -25.26 15.82
C GLN A 309 17.17 -24.53 15.70
N GLY A 310 18.00 -24.88 14.70
CA GLY A 310 19.26 -24.17 14.45
C GLY A 310 19.10 -22.73 13.97
N LEU A 311 17.91 -22.34 13.51
CA LEU A 311 17.56 -20.96 13.15
C LEU A 311 16.96 -20.17 14.32
N LEU A 312 16.31 -20.84 15.28
CA LEU A 312 15.69 -20.22 16.46
C LEU A 312 16.61 -20.09 17.67
N ASN A 313 17.65 -20.92 17.80
CA ASN A 313 18.73 -20.77 18.78
C ASN A 313 20.07 -20.62 18.06
N PRO A 314 20.55 -19.39 17.79
CA PRO A 314 21.85 -19.20 17.15
C PRO A 314 23.04 -19.48 18.09
N TRP A 315 22.83 -19.64 19.40
CA TRP A 315 23.87 -19.86 20.42
C TRP A 315 23.31 -20.63 21.62
#